data_AF-A0A1I8MEQ1-F1
#
_entry.id   AF-A0A1I8MEQ1-F1
#
_cell.length_a   1.000
_cell.length_b   1.000
_cell.length_c   1.000
_cell.angle_alpha   90.00
_cell.angle_beta   90.00
_cell.angle_gamma   90.00
#
_symmetry.space_group_name_H-M   'P 1'
#
loop_
_entity.id
_entity.type
_entity.pdbx_description
1 polymer ?
#
loop_
_entity_poly.entity_id
_entity_poly.type
_entity_poly.pdbx_seq_one_letter_code
_entity_poly.pdbx_strand_id
1 'polypeptide(L)'
;MEFRNKDPGAVQYGNFINYYQFNSAEERLKLLPADHWTTDDNAPNVPYLVLDVGCNSGVFTQLLRDYLSKLLPQRDILIYGVDIDDALIKRAKAENNCDAITFECVDVMDNEAFEKINDYLAKHQRSHFDAVCCFSITMWIHLNHHDSGLQEFLRKLSSLAKLFVVEPQPWKCYQTAERRLKKSGEVFPLFPELKWRSQVEDEIQNYLELTLQRRKVYESCPTKWKRKICFYR
;
A
#
# COMPACT_ATOMS: atom_id res chain seq x y z
N MET A 1 -9.43 -20.04 3.61
CA MET A 1 -8.09 -20.15 4.24
C MET A 1 -8.13 -21.20 5.31
N GLU A 2 -7.41 -22.29 5.14
CA GLU A 2 -7.11 -23.20 6.25
C GLU A 2 -6.17 -22.46 7.19
N PHE A 3 -6.58 -22.20 8.43
CA PHE A 3 -5.67 -21.76 9.47
C PHE A 3 -4.69 -22.89 9.75
N ARG A 4 -3.54 -22.87 9.07
CA ARG A 4 -2.48 -23.86 9.26
C ARG A 4 -1.68 -23.44 10.50
N ASN A 5 -1.68 -24.31 11.52
CA ASN A 5 -0.90 -24.19 12.76
C ASN A 5 -1.23 -23.08 13.80
N LYS A 6 -2.52 -22.74 13.99
CA LYS A 6 -3.05 -22.04 15.20
C LYS A 6 -2.48 -20.64 15.54
N ASP A 7 -1.48 -20.10 14.82
CA ASP A 7 -1.00 -18.72 15.00
C ASP A 7 -1.55 -17.82 13.88
N PRO A 8 -2.57 -16.98 14.16
CA PRO A 8 -3.13 -16.06 13.16
C PRO A 8 -2.12 -14.99 12.69
N GLY A 9 -0.94 -14.92 13.31
CA GLY A 9 0.17 -14.04 12.96
C GLY A 9 1.21 -14.65 12.00
N ALA A 10 1.10 -15.93 11.64
CA ALA A 10 2.00 -16.61 10.72
C ALA A 10 1.41 -16.61 9.30
N VAL A 11 1.62 -15.52 8.58
CA VAL A 11 1.13 -15.33 7.20
C VAL A 11 2.28 -14.97 6.28
N GLN A 12 2.24 -15.48 5.05
CA GLN A 12 3.26 -15.25 4.04
C GLN A 12 3.15 -13.85 3.40
N TYR A 13 1.93 -13.37 3.14
CA TYR A 13 1.69 -12.13 2.38
C TYR A 13 1.22 -10.96 3.25
N GLY A 14 1.21 -11.11 4.57
CA GLY A 14 0.77 -10.05 5.48
C GLY A 14 -0.74 -9.83 5.54
N ASN A 15 -1.52 -10.76 4.98
CA ASN A 15 -2.97 -10.75 4.87
C ASN A 15 -3.65 -11.10 6.21
N PHE A 16 -3.34 -10.35 7.28
CA PHE A 16 -3.95 -10.55 8.59
C PHE A 16 -5.43 -10.14 8.59
N ILE A 17 -6.31 -11.06 8.96
CA ILE A 17 -7.76 -10.80 9.10
C ILE A 17 -8.06 -9.69 10.13
N ASN A 18 -7.21 -9.56 11.14
CA ASN A 18 -7.37 -8.62 12.25
C ASN A 18 -6.34 -7.47 12.21
N TYR A 19 -5.82 -7.11 11.03
CA TYR A 19 -4.76 -6.10 10.89
C TYR A 19 -5.05 -4.80 11.65
N TYR A 20 -6.27 -4.28 11.53
CA TYR A 20 -6.70 -3.02 12.13
C TYR A 20 -7.01 -3.09 13.64
N GLN A 21 -7.08 -4.29 14.24
CA GLN A 21 -7.15 -4.42 15.70
C GLN A 21 -5.80 -4.08 16.37
N PHE A 22 -4.69 -4.22 15.63
CA PHE A 22 -3.33 -3.97 16.14
C PHE A 22 -2.71 -2.67 15.59
N ASN A 23 -3.13 -2.26 14.39
CA ASN A 23 -2.67 -1.05 13.71
C ASN A 23 -3.88 -0.14 13.45
N SER A 24 -4.14 0.81 14.35
CA SER A 24 -5.29 1.72 14.21
C SER A 24 -5.22 2.50 12.90
N ALA A 25 -6.32 2.44 12.16
CA ALA A 25 -6.49 3.15 10.90
C ALA A 25 -6.58 4.67 11.14
N GLU A 26 -7.20 5.08 12.25
CA GLU A 26 -7.36 6.47 12.68
C GLU A 26 -6.03 7.10 13.08
N GLU A 27 -5.18 6.37 13.80
CA GLU A 27 -3.83 6.85 14.12
C GLU A 27 -2.96 7.01 12.86
N ARG A 28 -3.11 6.13 11.87
CA ARG A 28 -2.46 6.31 10.56
C ARG A 28 -2.98 7.56 9.86
N LEU A 29 -4.30 7.79 9.88
CA LEU A 29 -4.93 8.92 9.22
C LEU A 29 -4.41 10.27 9.74
N LYS A 30 -4.14 10.38 11.05
CA LYS A 30 -3.58 11.58 11.68
C LYS A 30 -2.18 11.96 11.17
N LEU A 31 -1.47 11.03 10.56
CA LEU A 31 -0.14 11.26 9.99
C LEU A 31 -0.18 11.78 8.56
N LEU A 32 -1.36 11.84 7.93
CA LEU A 32 -1.49 12.34 6.57
C LEU A 32 -1.53 13.87 6.57
N PRO A 33 -0.67 14.54 5.79
CA PRO A 33 -0.68 15.98 5.64
C PRO A 33 -1.86 16.42 4.76
N ALA A 34 -2.43 17.59 5.04
CA ALA A 34 -3.56 18.12 4.28
C ALA A 34 -3.12 18.80 2.96
N ASP A 35 -1.95 19.41 2.94
CA ASP A 35 -1.46 20.29 1.87
C ASP A 35 -0.82 19.56 0.69
N HIS A 36 -0.51 18.27 0.82
CA HIS A 36 0.20 17.52 -0.22
C HIS A 36 -0.68 16.70 -1.17
N TRP A 37 -2.01 16.65 -0.97
CA TRP A 37 -2.93 15.87 -1.82
C TRP A 37 -3.40 16.62 -3.07
N THR A 38 -3.29 17.94 -3.09
CA THR A 38 -3.72 18.76 -4.23
C THR A 38 -2.78 18.55 -5.44
N THR A 39 -3.32 18.67 -6.65
CA THR A 39 -2.54 18.67 -7.91
C THR A 39 -2.72 20.02 -8.58
N ASP A 40 -1.72 20.48 -9.34
CA ASP A 40 -1.80 21.76 -10.07
C ASP A 40 -2.96 21.77 -11.09
N ASP A 41 -3.33 20.59 -11.61
CA ASP A 41 -4.47 20.36 -12.50
C ASP A 41 -5.82 20.36 -11.76
N ASN A 42 -6.13 21.41 -10.99
CA ASN A 42 -7.42 21.57 -10.31
C ASN A 42 -8.54 21.93 -11.32
N ALA A 43 -8.76 21.06 -12.30
CA ALA A 43 -9.91 21.14 -13.19
C ALA A 43 -11.16 20.73 -12.40
N PRO A 44 -12.16 21.62 -12.22
CA PRO A 44 -13.44 21.23 -11.64
C PRO A 44 -14.07 20.11 -12.50
N ASN A 45 -14.78 19.19 -11.85
CA ASN A 45 -15.48 18.05 -12.46
C ASN A 45 -14.62 16.87 -12.97
N VAL A 46 -13.32 16.83 -12.66
CA VAL A 46 -12.50 15.62 -12.89
C VAL A 46 -12.31 14.87 -11.57
N PRO A 47 -12.73 13.59 -11.46
CA PRO A 47 -12.53 12.81 -10.25
C PRO A 47 -11.05 12.71 -9.85
N TYR A 48 -10.78 12.71 -8.55
CA TYR A 48 -9.49 12.42 -7.97
C TYR A 48 -9.36 10.90 -7.79
N LEU A 49 -8.49 10.27 -8.57
CA LEU A 49 -8.32 8.82 -8.55
C LEU A 49 -7.22 8.41 -7.59
N VAL A 50 -7.53 7.48 -6.68
CA VAL A 50 -6.58 6.89 -5.74
C VAL A 50 -6.49 5.39 -5.97
N LEU A 51 -5.28 4.85 -5.95
CA LEU A 51 -5.02 3.41 -5.85
C LEU A 51 -4.49 3.11 -4.44
N ASP A 52 -5.16 2.23 -3.70
CA ASP A 52 -4.72 1.75 -2.38
C ASP A 52 -4.26 0.29 -2.48
N VAL A 53 -2.95 0.08 -2.43
CA VAL A 53 -2.32 -1.24 -2.65
C VAL A 53 -2.08 -1.94 -1.33
N GLY A 54 -2.61 -3.17 -1.22
CA GLY A 54 -2.65 -3.92 0.04
C GLY A 54 -3.74 -3.40 0.97
N CYS A 55 -4.93 -3.13 0.44
CA CYS A 55 -6.02 -2.50 1.18
C CYS A 55 -6.56 -3.36 2.35
N ASN A 56 -6.18 -4.63 2.42
CA ASN A 56 -6.67 -5.61 3.38
C ASN A 56 -8.21 -5.66 3.31
N SER A 57 -8.89 -5.59 4.46
CA SER A 57 -10.34 -5.54 4.60
C SER A 57 -10.96 -4.17 4.27
N GLY A 58 -10.19 -3.21 3.76
CA GLY A 58 -10.71 -1.92 3.29
C GLY A 58 -11.05 -0.90 4.38
N VAL A 59 -10.78 -1.18 5.66
CA VAL A 59 -11.08 -0.26 6.78
C VAL A 59 -10.38 1.10 6.61
N PHE A 60 -9.08 1.10 6.33
CA PHE A 60 -8.35 2.36 6.12
C PHE A 60 -8.73 3.03 4.80
N THR A 61 -9.00 2.26 3.75
CA THR A 61 -9.44 2.77 2.44
C THR A 61 -10.71 3.61 2.57
N GLN A 62 -11.67 3.17 3.38
CA GLN A 62 -12.90 3.93 3.69
C GLN A 62 -12.61 5.22 4.47
N LEU A 63 -11.75 5.17 5.50
CA LEU A 63 -11.33 6.39 6.22
C LEU A 63 -10.57 7.38 5.34
N LEU A 64 -9.70 6.88 4.46
CA LEU A 64 -8.95 7.69 3.51
C LEU A 64 -9.90 8.38 2.54
N ARG A 65 -10.92 7.68 2.04
CA ARG A 65 -11.97 8.25 1.20
C ARG A 65 -12.69 9.40 1.89
N ASP A 66 -13.13 9.21 3.14
CA ASP A 66 -13.80 10.28 3.90
C ASP A 66 -12.90 11.48 4.18
N TYR A 67 -11.63 11.22 4.50
CA TYR A 67 -10.64 12.27 4.71
C TYR A 67 -10.41 13.10 3.45
N LEU A 68 -10.18 12.46 2.31
CA LEU A 68 -9.90 13.15 1.04
C LEU A 68 -11.12 13.92 0.54
N SER A 69 -12.34 13.41 0.72
CA SER A 69 -13.55 14.13 0.32
C SER A 69 -13.80 15.40 1.13
N LYS A 70 -13.38 15.44 2.40
CA LYS A 70 -13.41 16.67 3.20
C LYS A 70 -12.33 17.65 2.76
N LEU A 71 -11.18 17.14 2.36
CA LEU A 71 -10.02 17.93 1.97
C LEU A 71 -10.16 18.54 0.57
N LEU A 72 -10.84 17.83 -0.34
CA LEU A 72 -11.02 18.20 -1.75
C LEU A 72 -12.53 18.25 -2.09
N PRO A 73 -13.32 19.14 -1.46
CA PRO A 73 -14.78 19.19 -1.63
C PRO A 73 -15.24 19.49 -3.06
N GLN A 74 -14.35 19.99 -3.91
CA GLN A 74 -14.58 20.33 -5.32
C GLN A 74 -14.33 19.17 -6.29
N ARG A 75 -13.92 17.99 -5.81
CA ARG A 75 -13.65 16.80 -6.64
C ARG A 75 -14.32 15.56 -6.06
N ASP A 76 -14.87 14.73 -6.93
CA ASP A 76 -15.26 13.37 -6.54
C ASP A 76 -14.01 12.55 -6.24
N ILE A 77 -13.96 11.88 -5.09
CA ILE A 77 -12.85 10.99 -4.75
C ILE A 77 -13.26 9.57 -5.10
N LEU A 78 -12.51 8.94 -6.02
CA LEU A 78 -12.70 7.54 -6.39
C LEU A 78 -11.48 6.75 -5.94
N ILE A 79 -11.67 5.69 -5.15
CA ILE A 79 -10.59 4.85 -4.67
C ILE A 79 -10.72 3.44 -5.22
N TYR A 80 -9.65 2.93 -5.83
CA TYR A 80 -9.49 1.54 -6.20
C TYR A 80 -8.61 0.84 -5.16
N GLY A 81 -9.20 0.01 -4.32
CA GLY A 81 -8.51 -0.78 -3.30
C GLY A 81 -8.21 -2.17 -3.83
N VAL A 82 -6.93 -2.56 -3.80
CA VAL A 82 -6.50 -3.88 -4.26
C VAL A 82 -5.76 -4.65 -3.17
N ASP A 83 -5.99 -5.95 -3.10
CA ASP A 83 -5.29 -6.87 -2.21
C ASP A 83 -5.16 -8.24 -2.90
N ILE A 84 -4.16 -9.02 -2.50
CA ILE A 84 -3.91 -10.36 -3.05
C ILE A 84 -4.88 -11.41 -2.48
N ASP A 85 -5.50 -11.14 -1.32
CA ASP A 85 -6.37 -12.07 -0.63
C ASP A 85 -7.85 -11.87 -0.99
N ASP A 86 -8.40 -12.78 -1.79
CA ASP A 86 -9.81 -12.80 -2.19
C ASP A 86 -10.79 -12.83 -0.99
N ALA A 87 -10.42 -13.47 0.12
CA ALA A 87 -11.28 -13.51 1.29
C ALA A 87 -11.35 -12.13 1.99
N LEU A 88 -10.23 -11.41 2.05
CA LEU A 88 -10.19 -10.03 2.55
C LEU A 88 -10.95 -9.08 1.62
N ILE A 89 -10.80 -9.25 0.30
CA ILE A 89 -11.54 -8.45 -0.68
C ILE A 89 -13.04 -8.71 -0.62
N LYS A 90 -13.48 -9.97 -0.46
CA LYS A 90 -14.90 -10.29 -0.23
C LYS A 90 -15.45 -9.60 1.00
N ARG A 91 -14.67 -9.57 2.09
CA ARG A 91 -15.04 -8.84 3.30
C ARG A 91 -15.10 -7.33 3.06
N ALA A 92 -14.09 -6.76 2.40
CA ALA A 92 -14.05 -5.35 2.05
C ALA A 92 -15.29 -4.94 1.22
N LYS A 93 -15.67 -5.76 0.22
CA LYS A 93 -16.88 -5.56 -0.58
C LYS A 93 -18.16 -5.66 0.25
N ALA A 94 -18.25 -6.62 1.17
CA ALA A 94 -19.44 -6.81 2.00
C ALA A 94 -19.63 -5.68 3.03
N GLU A 95 -18.54 -5.09 3.50
CA GLU A 95 -18.55 -3.95 4.44
C GLU A 95 -18.57 -2.59 3.72
N ASN A 96 -18.36 -2.55 2.40
CA ASN A 96 -18.34 -1.30 1.62
C ASN A 96 -19.75 -0.72 1.48
N ASN A 97 -19.93 0.50 1.98
CA ASN A 97 -21.16 1.28 1.87
C ASN A 97 -21.00 2.50 0.95
N CYS A 98 -19.91 2.58 0.17
CA CYS A 98 -19.59 3.71 -0.67
C CYS A 98 -19.32 3.28 -2.12
N ASP A 99 -20.18 3.69 -3.05
CA ASP A 99 -20.04 3.40 -4.49
C ASP A 99 -18.79 4.02 -5.12
N ALA A 100 -18.18 5.01 -4.44
CA ALA A 100 -16.94 5.65 -4.85
C ALA A 100 -15.69 4.81 -4.54
N ILE A 101 -15.84 3.66 -3.88
CA ILE A 101 -14.76 2.73 -3.60
C ILE A 101 -15.01 1.43 -4.35
N THR A 102 -14.04 1.02 -5.17
CA THR A 102 -14.02 -0.28 -5.83
C THR A 102 -12.95 -1.14 -5.18
N PHE A 103 -13.31 -2.35 -4.75
CA PHE A 103 -12.36 -3.33 -4.23
C PHE A 103 -12.15 -4.47 -5.23
N GLU A 104 -10.92 -4.92 -5.43
CA GLU A 104 -10.64 -6.06 -6.30
C GLU A 104 -9.45 -6.91 -5.83
N CYS A 105 -9.53 -8.22 -6.10
CA CYS A 105 -8.45 -9.15 -5.84
C CYS A 105 -7.44 -9.06 -6.98
N VAL A 106 -6.24 -8.55 -6.67
CA VAL A 106 -5.15 -8.32 -7.63
C VAL A 106 -3.82 -8.64 -6.96
N ASP A 107 -3.07 -9.57 -7.56
CA ASP A 107 -1.64 -9.69 -7.28
C ASP A 107 -0.89 -8.66 -8.12
N VAL A 108 -0.39 -7.60 -7.47
CA VAL A 108 0.30 -6.50 -8.13
C VAL A 108 1.70 -6.88 -8.66
N MET A 109 2.20 -8.06 -8.28
CA MET A 109 3.47 -8.59 -8.79
C MET A 109 3.26 -9.51 -10.01
N ASP A 110 2.05 -10.02 -10.22
CA ASP A 110 1.70 -10.78 -11.42
C ASP A 110 1.34 -9.84 -12.58
N ASN A 111 1.94 -10.05 -13.76
CA ASN A 111 1.78 -9.15 -14.89
C ASN A 111 0.36 -9.17 -15.48
N GLU A 112 -0.28 -10.35 -15.54
CA GLU A 112 -1.64 -10.48 -16.10
C GLU A 112 -2.67 -9.85 -15.15
N ALA A 113 -2.55 -10.13 -13.85
CA ALA A 113 -3.41 -9.52 -12.84
C ALA A 113 -3.23 -8.00 -12.77
N PHE A 114 -1.99 -7.49 -12.95
CA PHE A 114 -1.70 -6.06 -12.94
C PHE A 114 -2.44 -5.29 -14.04
N GLU A 115 -2.79 -5.92 -15.16
CA GLU A 115 -3.57 -5.26 -16.23
C GLU A 115 -4.92 -4.75 -15.75
N LYS A 116 -5.51 -5.33 -14.69
CA LYS A 116 -6.74 -4.80 -14.07
C LYS A 116 -6.57 -3.37 -13.55
N ILE A 117 -5.37 -2.98 -13.11
CA ILE A 117 -5.06 -1.61 -12.68
C ILE A 117 -4.99 -0.68 -13.90
N ASN A 118 -4.40 -1.15 -15.00
CA ASN A 118 -4.37 -0.41 -16.26
C ASN A 118 -5.77 -0.24 -16.85
N ASP A 119 -6.60 -1.29 -16.82
CA ASP A 119 -7.99 -1.27 -17.25
C ASP A 119 -8.83 -0.28 -16.43
N TYR A 120 -8.61 -0.21 -15.11
CA TYR A 120 -9.26 0.78 -14.25
C TYR A 120 -8.91 2.20 -14.70
N LEU A 121 -7.63 2.49 -14.96
CA LEU A 121 -7.21 3.79 -15.48
C LEU A 121 -7.81 4.09 -16.85
N ALA A 122 -7.80 3.12 -17.76
CA ALA A 122 -8.37 3.24 -19.10
C ALA A 122 -9.88 3.51 -19.08
N LYS A 123 -10.62 2.84 -18.20
CA LYS A 123 -12.06 3.07 -17.96
C LYS A 123 -12.35 4.52 -17.57
N HIS A 124 -11.44 5.15 -16.82
CA HIS A 124 -11.53 6.56 -16.44
C HIS A 124 -10.85 7.52 -17.42
N GLN A 125 -10.33 7.03 -18.56
CA GLN A 125 -9.59 7.81 -19.55
C GLN A 125 -8.38 8.53 -18.94
N ARG A 126 -7.68 7.83 -18.03
CA ARG A 126 -6.50 8.34 -17.33
C ARG A 126 -5.30 7.49 -17.67
N SER A 127 -4.13 8.10 -17.60
CA SER A 127 -2.83 7.43 -17.70
C SER A 127 -2.17 7.24 -16.34
N HIS A 128 -2.63 7.99 -15.34
CA HIS A 128 -2.07 8.01 -13.99
C HIS A 128 -3.18 8.25 -12.96
N PHE A 129 -3.02 7.64 -11.79
CA PHE A 129 -3.75 8.01 -10.58
C PHE A 129 -3.26 9.36 -10.06
N ASP A 130 -4.17 10.10 -9.43
CA ASP A 130 -3.79 11.32 -8.71
C ASP A 130 -2.95 10.97 -7.47
N ALA A 131 -3.25 9.84 -6.80
CA ALA A 131 -2.39 9.24 -5.79
C ALA A 131 -2.33 7.71 -5.88
N VAL A 132 -1.15 7.14 -5.62
CA VAL A 132 -0.97 5.71 -5.37
C VAL A 132 -0.40 5.54 -3.98
N CYS A 133 -1.05 4.72 -3.16
CA CYS A 133 -0.73 4.52 -1.76
C CYS A 133 -0.28 3.08 -1.49
N CYS A 134 0.82 2.95 -0.73
CA CYS A 134 1.44 1.70 -0.33
C CYS A 134 1.69 1.71 1.19
N PHE A 135 0.63 1.47 1.96
CA PHE A 135 0.71 1.50 3.42
C PHE A 135 1.12 0.15 4.00
N SER A 136 2.31 0.06 4.58
CA SER A 136 2.78 -1.15 5.28
C SER A 136 2.68 -2.43 4.42
N ILE A 137 3.04 -2.34 3.14
CA ILE A 137 3.08 -3.49 2.21
C ILE A 137 4.50 -3.83 1.73
N THR A 138 5.44 -2.88 1.72
CA THR A 138 6.76 -3.05 1.10
C THR A 138 7.54 -4.23 1.66
N MET A 139 7.45 -4.49 2.97
CA MET A 139 8.07 -5.66 3.58
C MET A 139 7.56 -6.98 3.01
N TRP A 140 6.26 -7.11 2.78
CA TRP A 140 5.68 -8.37 2.31
C TRP A 140 6.05 -8.63 0.85
N ILE A 141 6.10 -7.59 0.03
CA ILE A 141 6.65 -7.68 -1.33
C ILE A 141 8.11 -8.15 -1.27
N HIS A 142 8.91 -7.50 -0.44
CA HIS A 142 10.34 -7.75 -0.36
C HIS A 142 10.67 -9.18 0.13
N LEU A 143 9.96 -9.65 1.16
CA LEU A 143 10.12 -11.00 1.70
C LEU A 143 9.76 -12.10 0.68
N ASN A 144 8.82 -11.84 -0.22
CA ASN A 144 8.32 -12.82 -1.19
C ASN A 144 8.96 -12.71 -2.58
N HIS A 145 9.52 -11.56 -2.94
CA HIS A 145 10.00 -11.28 -4.31
C HIS A 145 11.44 -10.75 -4.38
N HIS A 146 12.22 -10.83 -3.30
CA HIS A 146 13.62 -10.35 -3.23
C HIS A 146 13.75 -8.82 -3.39
N ASP A 147 14.98 -8.31 -3.32
CA ASP A 147 15.30 -6.89 -3.53
C ASP A 147 14.81 -6.42 -4.91
N SER A 148 14.99 -7.25 -5.94
CA SER A 148 14.56 -6.93 -7.31
C SER A 148 13.04 -6.81 -7.44
N GLY A 149 12.28 -7.66 -6.75
CA GLY A 149 10.82 -7.56 -6.73
C GLY A 149 10.33 -6.31 -6.02
N LEU A 150 10.96 -5.91 -4.91
CA LEU A 150 10.63 -4.64 -4.26
C LEU A 150 10.95 -3.44 -5.18
N GLN A 151 12.09 -3.46 -5.86
CA GLN A 151 12.45 -2.43 -6.84
C GLN A 151 11.47 -2.36 -8.01
N GLU A 152 11.02 -3.51 -8.52
CA GLU A 152 10.02 -3.60 -9.58
C GLU A 152 8.66 -3.07 -9.13
N PHE A 153 8.20 -3.47 -7.94
CA PHE A 153 6.99 -2.98 -7.30
C PHE A 153 6.98 -1.44 -7.20
N LEU A 154 8.05 -0.87 -6.63
CA LEU A 154 8.19 0.57 -6.48
C LEU A 154 8.21 1.26 -7.84
N ARG A 155 8.91 0.71 -8.84
CA ARG A 155 8.97 1.26 -10.20
C ARG A 155 7.60 1.25 -10.88
N LYS A 156 6.90 0.12 -10.89
CA LYS A 156 5.58 -0.05 -11.51
C LYS A 156 4.57 0.94 -10.91
N LEU A 157 4.41 0.92 -9.60
CA LEU A 157 3.40 1.76 -8.92
C LEU A 157 3.76 3.24 -8.94
N SER A 158 5.04 3.58 -8.75
CA SER A 158 5.50 4.95 -8.92
C SER A 158 5.16 5.44 -10.32
N SER A 159 5.41 4.67 -11.39
CA SER A 159 5.12 5.13 -12.75
C SER A 159 3.65 5.46 -13.03
N LEU A 160 2.71 4.91 -12.25
CA LEU A 160 1.28 5.18 -12.37
C LEU A 160 0.78 6.35 -11.49
N ALA A 161 1.67 6.99 -10.73
CA ALA A 161 1.30 7.95 -9.69
C ALA A 161 1.69 9.39 -10.02
N LYS A 162 0.78 10.35 -9.82
CA LYS A 162 1.18 11.76 -9.66
C LYS A 162 1.76 12.01 -8.27
N LEU A 163 1.12 11.46 -7.24
CA LEU A 163 1.59 11.42 -5.86
C LEU A 163 1.79 9.97 -5.44
N PHE A 164 3.02 9.59 -5.05
CA PHE A 164 3.31 8.25 -4.55
C PHE A 164 3.53 8.28 -3.04
N VAL A 165 2.71 7.54 -2.31
CA VAL A 165 2.72 7.50 -0.83
C VAL A 165 3.20 6.13 -0.37
N VAL A 166 4.25 6.10 0.45
CA VAL A 166 4.85 4.85 0.92
C VAL A 166 5.03 4.89 2.44
N GLU A 167 4.58 3.84 3.13
CA GLU A 167 4.87 3.60 4.55
C GLU A 167 5.73 2.34 4.67
N PRO A 168 7.08 2.45 4.53
CA PRO A 168 7.95 1.30 4.63
C PRO A 168 8.00 0.75 6.06
N GLN A 169 8.01 -0.58 6.20
CA GLN A 169 8.23 -1.19 7.51
C GLN A 169 9.73 -1.34 7.81
N PRO A 170 10.17 -1.05 9.05
CA PRO A 170 11.57 -1.18 9.43
C PRO A 170 12.01 -2.65 9.48
N TRP A 171 13.32 -2.90 9.38
CA TRP A 171 13.92 -4.24 9.39
C TRP A 171 13.51 -5.13 10.57
N LYS A 172 13.25 -4.52 11.74
CA LYS A 172 12.75 -5.25 12.93
C LYS A 172 11.42 -5.97 12.66
N CYS A 173 10.57 -5.42 11.78
CA CYS A 173 9.34 -6.06 11.36
C CYS A 173 9.63 -7.33 10.53
N TYR A 174 10.62 -7.30 9.64
CA TYR A 174 11.04 -8.46 8.84
C TYR A 174 11.48 -9.61 9.74
N GLN A 175 12.37 -9.33 10.70
CA GLN A 175 12.86 -10.33 11.65
C GLN A 175 11.74 -10.93 12.50
N THR A 176 10.71 -10.13 12.82
CA THR A 176 9.55 -10.58 13.58
C THR A 176 8.64 -11.48 12.73
N ALA A 177 8.41 -11.10 11.47
CA ALA A 177 7.62 -11.89 10.52
C ALA A 177 8.29 -13.26 10.26
N GLU A 178 9.58 -13.27 9.91
CA GLU A 178 10.35 -14.50 9.69
C GLU A 178 10.34 -15.41 10.92
N ARG A 179 10.51 -14.86 12.13
CA ARG A 179 10.46 -15.66 13.36
C ARG A 179 9.09 -16.31 13.57
N ARG A 180 8.00 -15.59 13.28
CA ARG A 180 6.63 -16.12 13.43
C ARG A 180 6.36 -17.22 12.41
N LEU A 181 6.71 -16.99 11.14
CA LEU A 181 6.53 -17.97 10.09
C LEU A 181 7.36 -19.24 10.39
N LYS A 182 8.63 -19.08 10.80
CA LYS A 182 9.49 -20.20 11.21
C LYS A 182 8.92 -21.04 12.34
N LYS A 183 8.25 -20.42 13.31
CA LYS A 183 7.58 -21.14 14.41
C LYS A 183 6.37 -21.95 13.94
N SER A 184 5.73 -21.54 12.85
CA SER A 184 4.62 -22.28 12.23
C SER A 184 5.07 -23.43 11.32
N GLY A 185 6.39 -23.58 11.09
CA GLY A 185 6.97 -24.62 10.25
C GLY A 185 7.29 -24.18 8.82
N GLU A 186 7.10 -22.91 8.50
CA GLU A 186 7.31 -22.32 7.17
C GLU A 186 8.41 -21.25 7.24
N VAL A 187 9.00 -20.83 6.13
CA VAL A 187 10.06 -19.80 6.10
C VAL A 187 9.87 -18.89 4.91
N PHE A 188 10.43 -17.67 4.97
CA PHE A 188 10.64 -16.87 3.76
C PHE A 188 11.92 -17.36 3.07
N PRO A 189 11.82 -18.11 1.94
CA PRO A 189 13.00 -18.73 1.33
C PRO A 189 14.04 -17.69 0.89
N LEU A 190 13.60 -16.49 0.51
CA LEU A 190 14.44 -15.39 0.03
C LEU A 190 14.98 -14.49 1.16
N PHE A 191 14.50 -14.63 2.40
CA PHE A 191 14.94 -13.79 3.53
C PHE A 191 16.47 -13.81 3.74
N PRO A 192 17.16 -14.97 3.65
CA PRO A 192 18.62 -15.02 3.76
C PRO A 192 19.37 -14.32 2.62
N GLU A 193 18.71 -14.05 1.48
CA GLU A 193 19.31 -13.50 0.26
C GLU A 193 19.11 -11.99 0.12
N LEU A 194 18.23 -11.39 0.91
CA LEU A 194 17.96 -9.95 0.86
C LEU A 194 19.23 -9.15 1.11
N LYS A 195 19.44 -8.07 0.35
CA LYS A 195 20.58 -7.14 0.52
C LYS A 195 20.13 -5.88 1.25
N TRP A 196 18.92 -5.40 0.97
CA TRP A 196 18.32 -4.24 1.64
C TRP A 196 17.81 -4.63 3.03
N ARG A 197 18.70 -4.61 4.03
CA ARG A 197 18.41 -5.12 5.38
C ARG A 197 18.15 -4.03 6.41
N SER A 198 19.13 -3.77 7.27
CA SER A 198 18.99 -2.86 8.42
C SER A 198 18.67 -1.42 8.00
N GLN A 199 19.06 -1.03 6.78
CA GLN A 199 18.80 0.28 6.18
C GLN A 199 17.70 0.25 5.10
N VAL A 200 16.79 -0.74 5.13
CA VAL A 200 15.78 -0.91 4.08
C VAL A 200 14.95 0.35 3.83
N GLU A 201 14.70 1.17 4.85
CA GLU A 201 14.00 2.45 4.70
C GLU A 201 14.81 3.46 3.87
N ASP A 202 16.11 3.58 4.15
CA ASP A 202 17.02 4.44 3.40
C ASP A 202 17.23 3.93 1.97
N GLU A 203 17.31 2.62 1.77
CA GLU A 203 17.43 2.01 0.44
C GLU A 203 16.19 2.26 -0.43
N ILE A 204 14.99 2.12 0.15
CA ILE A 204 13.72 2.46 -0.54
C ILE A 204 13.72 3.94 -0.92
N GLN A 205 14.10 4.82 0.01
CA GLN A 205 14.15 6.27 -0.26
C GLN A 205 15.18 6.59 -1.35
N ASN A 206 16.40 6.06 -1.26
CA ASN A 206 17.46 6.27 -2.24
C ASN A 206 17.06 5.77 -3.62
N TYR A 207 16.38 4.62 -3.71
CA TYR A 207 15.88 4.12 -4.98
C TYR A 207 14.80 5.04 -5.57
N LEU A 208 13.85 5.51 -4.75
CA LEU A 208 12.83 6.44 -5.19
C LEU A 208 13.42 7.77 -5.67
N GLU A 209 14.33 8.36 -4.89
CA GLU A 209 14.89 9.69 -5.17
C GLU A 209 15.96 9.66 -6.26
N LEU A 210 16.89 8.71 -6.22
CA LEU A 210 18.06 8.69 -7.10
C LEU A 210 17.83 7.88 -8.37
N THR A 211 17.06 6.79 -8.30
CA THR A 211 16.82 5.92 -9.48
C THR A 211 15.54 6.29 -10.19
N LEU A 212 14.43 6.44 -9.44
CA LEU A 212 13.13 6.77 -10.01
C LEU A 212 12.89 8.28 -10.13
N GLN A 213 13.85 9.12 -9.70
CA GLN A 213 13.82 10.58 -9.80
C GLN A 213 12.57 11.22 -9.16
N ARG A 214 12.03 10.58 -8.12
CA ARG A 214 10.89 11.10 -7.36
C ARG A 214 11.38 11.94 -6.20
N ARG A 215 10.93 13.19 -6.10
CA ARG A 215 11.28 14.08 -5.00
C ARG A 215 10.41 13.77 -3.79
N LYS A 216 11.03 13.49 -2.63
CA LYS A 216 10.31 13.43 -1.35
C LYS A 216 9.78 14.82 -0.99
N VAL A 217 8.47 14.94 -0.84
CA VAL A 217 7.78 16.22 -0.52
C VAL A 217 7.28 16.28 0.92
N TYR A 218 7.12 15.13 1.57
CA TYR A 218 6.69 15.04 2.97
C TYR A 218 7.19 13.76 3.62
N GLU A 219 7.43 13.82 4.93
CA GLU A 219 7.71 12.69 5.81
C GLU A 219 6.99 12.92 7.14
N SER A 220 6.21 11.93 7.60
CA SER A 220 5.51 12.00 8.88
C SER A 220 6.45 11.82 10.06
N CYS A 221 6.00 12.24 11.25
CA CYS A 221 6.59 11.75 12.49
C CYS A 221 6.52 10.22 12.55
N PRO A 222 7.52 9.55 13.14
CA PRO A 222 7.51 8.10 13.26
C PRO A 222 6.43 7.64 14.25
N THR A 223 5.71 6.58 13.88
CA THR A 223 4.77 5.88 14.77
C THR A 223 5.50 5.23 15.96
N LYS A 224 4.74 4.68 16.92
CA LYS A 224 5.28 3.81 17.98
C LYS A 224 6.08 2.61 17.44
N TRP A 225 5.79 2.19 16.22
CA TRP A 225 6.48 1.11 15.51
C TRP A 225 7.65 1.61 14.64
N LYS A 226 8.02 2.87 14.78
CA LYS A 226 9.08 3.57 14.02
C LYS A 226 8.82 3.68 12.51
N ARG A 227 7.60 3.37 12.05
CA ARG A 227 7.18 3.58 10.65
C ARG A 227 6.91 5.06 10.41
N LYS A 228 7.30 5.55 9.24
CA LYS A 228 7.00 6.88 8.73
C LYS A 228 6.21 6.75 7.44
N ILE A 229 5.34 7.72 7.16
CA ILE A 229 4.66 7.84 5.87
C ILE A 229 5.40 8.92 5.07
N CYS A 230 5.86 8.55 3.88
CA CYS A 230 6.60 9.43 2.98
C CYS A 230 5.79 9.67 1.70
N PHE A 231 5.78 10.92 1.24
CA PHE A 231 5.10 11.31 0.01
C PHE A 231 6.15 11.73 -1.01
N TYR A 232 5.96 11.30 -2.25
CA TYR A 232 6.89 11.52 -3.35
C TYR A 232 6.15 12.04 -4.58
N ARG A 233 6.77 12.97 -5.31
CA ARG A 233 6.29 13.52 -6.58
C ARG A 233 7.34 13.42 -7.66
#